data_AF-A0A836KYQ9-F1
#
_entry.id   AF-A0A836KYQ9-F1
#
_cell.length_a   1.000
_cell.length_b   1.000
_cell.length_c   1.000
_cell.angle_alpha   90.00
_cell.angle_beta   90.00
_cell.angle_gamma   90.00
#
_symmetry.space_group_name_H-M   'P 1'
#
loop_
_entity.id
_entity.type
_entity.pdbx_description
1 polymer ?
#
loop_
_entity_poly.entity_id
_entity_poly.type
_entity_poly.pdbx_seq_one_letter_code
_entity_poly.pdbx_strand_id
1 'polypeptide(L)'
;MLRGCHVFRFRMKLGNMYVDYKIMSRNHRRSIRVEDALVDPLLPTTVVPLHWLEQLRCPSTRLMTGYHTEEAVYAKPSYGDRIERCGATLSSYTAAGRTANAGAHPNAIRAGPVVLYITGQSIPVILNPLFVQPEEWGLAQSSGELDLRIGMDAIEQCSLYAELRPGGLLYSKLPHASLTEAMEPVQDTLKRYGMKCGLAESPLVPRPWTRMRYMFIDELQRGPKMTEFVGYNPRSGTQWRFSQHTKYFRTGIWRETIRRNDMNDGLHAHSSWQKSPQQAVPEVSFLAPYP
;
A
#
# COMPACT_ATOMS: atom_id res chain seq x y z
N MET A 1 22.30 11.98 12.94
CA MET A 1 21.35 11.77 14.06
C MET A 1 19.94 12.07 13.58
N LEU A 2 19.28 11.10 12.92
CA LEU A 2 17.86 11.22 12.61
C LEU A 2 17.10 10.65 13.80
N ARG A 3 16.43 11.52 14.56
CA ARG A 3 15.51 11.14 15.64
C ARG A 3 14.38 10.31 15.04
N GLY A 4 14.56 8.99 14.98
CA GLY A 4 13.46 8.05 14.83
C GLY A 4 12.61 8.13 16.09
N CYS A 5 11.63 9.03 16.11
CA CYS A 5 10.49 8.84 17.00
C CYS A 5 9.86 7.52 16.57
N HIS A 6 10.24 6.44 17.24
CA HIS A 6 9.53 5.18 17.22
C HIS A 6 8.17 5.41 17.89
N VAL A 7 7.29 6.14 17.21
CA VAL A 7 5.86 6.05 17.52
C VAL A 7 5.54 4.58 17.26
N PHE A 8 5.32 3.84 18.34
CA PHE A 8 4.96 2.43 18.26
C PHE A 8 3.81 2.28 17.25
N ARG A 9 4.01 1.46 16.21
CA ARG A 9 3.05 1.28 15.13
C ARG A 9 1.69 0.77 15.64
N PHE A 10 1.72 0.04 16.75
CA PHE A 10 0.57 -0.50 17.48
C PHE A 10 1.03 -0.89 18.89
N ARG A 11 0.10 -1.09 19.82
CA ARG A 11 0.35 -1.56 21.18
C ARG A 11 -0.38 -2.88 21.41
N MET A 12 0.23 -3.78 22.17
CA MET A 12 -0.41 -5.03 22.60
C MET A 12 -0.81 -4.89 24.07
N LYS A 13 -2.08 -5.11 24.40
CA LYS A 13 -2.56 -5.22 25.78
C LYS A 13 -3.43 -6.47 25.90
N LEU A 14 -3.11 -7.37 26.85
CA LEU A 14 -3.88 -8.59 27.12
C LEU A 14 -4.20 -9.44 25.87
N GLY A 15 -3.24 -9.58 24.95
CA GLY A 15 -3.42 -10.35 23.71
C GLY A 15 -4.22 -9.64 22.62
N ASN A 16 -4.61 -8.38 22.83
CA ASN A 16 -5.29 -7.55 21.84
C ASN A 16 -4.37 -6.46 21.28
N MET A 17 -4.56 -6.16 20.00
CA MET A 17 -3.84 -5.10 19.30
C MET A 17 -4.65 -3.81 19.35
N TYR A 18 -3.99 -2.72 19.70
CA TYR A 18 -4.53 -1.38 19.77
C TYR A 18 -3.73 -0.44 18.87
N VAL A 19 -4.42 0.45 18.17
CA VAL A 19 -3.81 1.42 17.26
C VAL A 19 -4.38 2.82 17.46
N ASP A 20 -3.52 3.82 17.33
CA ASP A 20 -3.92 5.21 17.28
C ASP A 20 -4.25 5.57 15.84
N TYR A 21 -5.36 6.26 15.60
CA TYR A 21 -5.74 6.70 14.27
C TYR A 21 -6.29 8.12 14.24
N LYS A 22 -6.28 8.71 13.05
CA LYS A 22 -6.92 10.00 12.75
C LYS A 22 -7.93 9.82 11.63
N ILE A 23 -9.20 10.00 11.95
CA ILE A 23 -10.30 9.99 10.98
C ILE A 23 -10.57 11.40 10.49
N MET A 24 -10.80 11.57 9.19
CA MET A 24 -10.88 12.87 8.52
C MET A 24 -11.97 12.89 7.45
N SER A 25 -12.56 14.06 7.23
CA SER A 25 -13.39 14.31 6.07
C SER A 25 -12.61 14.09 4.76
N ARG A 26 -13.29 13.78 3.65
CA ARG A 26 -12.65 13.55 2.33
C ARG A 26 -11.71 14.68 1.88
N ASN A 27 -12.03 15.93 2.25
CA ASN A 27 -11.23 17.11 1.94
C ASN A 27 -10.22 17.48 3.03
N HIS A 28 -10.03 16.62 4.04
CA HIS A 28 -9.08 16.78 5.15
C HIS A 28 -9.27 18.04 6.00
N ARG A 29 -10.44 18.69 5.95
CA ARG A 29 -10.70 19.92 6.72
C ARG A 29 -11.12 19.67 8.16
N ARG A 30 -11.83 18.57 8.41
CA ARG A 30 -12.28 18.20 9.75
C ARG A 30 -11.67 16.86 10.12
N SER A 31 -11.25 16.72 11.38
CA SER A 31 -10.58 15.51 11.84
C SER A 31 -10.80 15.23 13.30
N ILE A 32 -10.84 13.95 13.63
CA ILE A 32 -10.95 13.43 14.99
C ILE A 32 -9.78 12.46 15.20
N ARG A 33 -9.12 12.56 16.35
CA ARG A 33 -8.07 11.63 16.76
C ARG A 33 -8.65 10.62 17.73
N VAL A 34 -8.24 9.38 17.58
CA VAL A 34 -8.62 8.27 18.43
C VAL A 34 -7.34 7.60 18.91
N GLU A 35 -7.26 7.41 20.21
CA GLU A 35 -6.15 6.72 20.86
C GLU A 35 -6.62 5.34 21.30
N ASP A 36 -5.72 4.35 21.22
CA ASP A 36 -5.95 2.98 21.64
C ASP A 36 -7.25 2.35 21.09
N ALA A 37 -7.49 2.42 19.77
CA ALA A 37 -8.60 1.70 19.15
C ALA A 37 -8.28 0.22 18.95
N LEU A 38 -9.21 -0.67 19.29
CA LEU A 38 -9.03 -2.11 19.17
C LEU A 38 -9.06 -2.55 17.70
N VAL A 39 -8.09 -3.38 17.27
CA VAL A 39 -8.13 -4.03 15.96
C VAL A 39 -8.88 -5.35 16.08
N ASP A 40 -10.04 -5.42 15.42
CA ASP A 40 -10.97 -6.55 15.52
C ASP A 40 -11.35 -7.06 14.11
N PRO A 41 -10.71 -8.13 13.61
CA PRO A 41 -10.96 -8.65 12.27
C PRO A 41 -12.33 -9.30 12.11
N LEU A 42 -13.05 -9.49 13.21
CA LEU A 42 -14.36 -10.08 13.20
C LEU A 42 -15.46 -9.07 12.83
N LEU A 43 -15.16 -7.77 12.99
CA LEU A 43 -16.05 -6.69 12.59
C LEU A 43 -15.89 -6.46 11.07
N PRO A 44 -16.94 -6.64 10.23
CA PRO A 44 -16.79 -6.49 8.78
C PRO A 44 -16.53 -5.04 8.34
N THR A 45 -17.21 -4.08 8.97
CA THR A 45 -17.12 -2.65 8.66
C THR A 45 -16.87 -1.88 9.93
N THR A 46 -15.94 -0.93 9.91
CA THR A 46 -15.62 -0.06 11.04
C THR A 46 -16.86 0.73 11.48
N VAL A 47 -17.12 0.75 12.79
CA VAL A 47 -18.26 1.42 13.42
C VAL A 47 -17.76 2.64 14.18
N VAL A 48 -18.46 3.76 14.00
CA VAL A 48 -18.16 5.03 14.68
C VAL A 48 -19.43 5.64 15.29
N PRO A 49 -19.31 6.51 16.31
CA PRO A 49 -20.46 7.14 16.92
C PRO A 49 -21.22 8.06 15.96
N LEU A 50 -22.55 8.05 16.01
CA LEU A 50 -23.41 8.81 15.09
C LEU A 50 -23.13 10.32 15.11
N HIS A 51 -22.81 10.88 16.29
CA HIS A 51 -22.51 12.30 16.43
C HIS A 51 -21.29 12.75 15.60
N TRP A 52 -20.41 11.84 15.18
CA TRP A 52 -19.30 12.15 14.28
C TRP A 52 -19.73 12.42 12.84
N LEU A 53 -20.92 11.98 12.43
CA LEU A 53 -21.43 12.18 11.07
C LEU A 53 -21.42 13.67 10.71
N GLU A 54 -22.02 14.51 11.56
CA GLU A 54 -22.05 15.96 11.36
C GLU A 54 -20.70 16.64 11.64
N GLN A 55 -19.91 16.10 12.57
CA GLN A 55 -18.57 16.62 12.85
C GLN A 55 -17.64 16.42 11.66
N LEU A 56 -17.72 15.30 10.94
CA LEU A 56 -16.90 15.00 9.77
C LEU A 56 -17.52 15.53 8.47
N ARG A 57 -18.80 15.91 8.46
CA ARG A 57 -19.48 16.47 7.28
C ARG A 57 -18.81 17.79 6.89
N CYS A 58 -18.23 17.82 5.69
CA CYS A 58 -17.59 19.03 5.17
C CYS A 58 -17.93 19.22 3.68
N PRO A 59 -18.98 20.00 3.37
CA PRO A 59 -19.35 20.38 2.01
C PRO A 59 -18.15 20.92 1.21
N SER A 60 -18.02 20.47 -0.03
CA SER A 60 -16.96 20.85 -0.94
C SER A 60 -17.50 20.99 -2.36
N THR A 61 -16.72 21.59 -3.25
CA THR A 61 -17.10 21.77 -4.66
C THR A 61 -17.42 20.46 -5.39
N ARG A 62 -16.86 19.33 -4.97
CA ARG A 62 -17.15 18.01 -5.54
C ARG A 62 -18.25 17.24 -4.80
N LEU A 63 -18.51 17.58 -3.54
CA LEU A 63 -19.53 16.92 -2.69
C LEU A 63 -20.27 18.00 -1.90
N MET A 64 -21.39 18.48 -2.45
CA MET A 64 -22.14 19.59 -1.87
C MET A 64 -22.78 19.24 -0.52
N THR A 65 -23.19 17.99 -0.32
CA THR A 65 -23.78 17.48 0.92
C THR A 65 -22.74 17.08 1.97
N GLY A 66 -21.45 17.00 1.58
CA GLY A 66 -20.33 16.56 2.41
C GLY A 66 -19.88 15.12 2.15
N TYR A 67 -20.83 14.19 2.02
CA TYR A 67 -20.59 12.77 1.71
C TYR A 67 -21.04 12.43 0.29
N HIS A 68 -20.48 11.36 -0.28
CA HIS A 68 -20.91 10.83 -1.57
C HIS A 68 -22.09 9.88 -1.40
N THR A 69 -22.01 8.99 -0.40
CA THR A 69 -23.04 8.04 -0.03
C THR A 69 -23.48 8.32 1.41
N GLU A 70 -24.79 8.36 1.64
CA GLU A 70 -25.39 8.52 2.95
C GLU A 70 -26.72 7.74 2.95
N GLU A 71 -26.72 6.55 3.54
CA GLU A 71 -27.84 5.61 3.47
C GLU A 71 -28.18 5.09 4.87
N ALA A 72 -29.48 4.99 5.17
CA ALA A 72 -29.96 4.36 6.40
C ALA A 72 -29.86 2.83 6.27
N VAL A 73 -29.11 2.20 7.15
CA VAL A 73 -28.81 0.76 7.12
C VAL A 73 -29.10 0.15 8.49
N TYR A 74 -29.44 -1.14 8.52
CA TYR A 74 -29.50 -1.90 9.77
C TYR A 74 -28.11 -2.45 10.13
N ALA A 75 -27.55 -1.99 11.25
CA ALA A 75 -26.34 -2.54 11.85
C ALA A 75 -26.74 -3.50 12.98
N LYS A 76 -26.35 -4.78 12.87
CA LYS A 76 -26.71 -5.81 13.87
C LYS A 76 -26.07 -5.49 15.23
N PRO A 77 -26.83 -5.16 16.30
CA PRO A 77 -26.34 -4.60 17.57
C PRO A 77 -25.33 -5.42 18.39
N SER A 78 -24.97 -6.62 17.98
CA SER A 78 -24.27 -7.58 18.84
C SER A 78 -23.15 -8.26 18.06
N TYR A 79 -22.02 -7.57 18.00
CA TYR A 79 -20.73 -8.20 17.79
C TYR A 79 -19.92 -8.14 19.09
N GLY A 80 -20.28 -9.01 20.05
CA GLY A 80 -19.48 -9.25 21.26
C GLY A 80 -20.19 -9.13 22.61
N ASP A 81 -21.28 -9.88 22.84
CA ASP A 81 -21.59 -10.33 24.21
C ASP A 81 -20.48 -11.29 24.63
N ARG A 82 -19.51 -10.79 25.40
CA ARG A 82 -18.35 -11.59 25.84
C ARG A 82 -18.42 -12.03 27.31
N ILE A 83 -19.57 -11.97 27.97
CA ILE A 83 -19.66 -12.46 29.37
C ILE A 83 -20.83 -13.42 29.65
N GLU A 84 -21.93 -13.46 28.90
CA GLU A 84 -23.03 -14.36 29.27
C GLU A 84 -23.63 -15.11 28.08
N ARG A 85 -23.20 -16.37 27.89
CA ARG A 85 -24.09 -17.54 27.90
C ARG A 85 -23.33 -18.84 27.64
N CYS A 86 -23.42 -19.69 28.66
CA CYS A 86 -23.12 -21.10 28.64
C CYS A 86 -23.93 -21.81 27.54
N GLY A 87 -23.26 -22.65 26.75
CA GLY A 87 -23.82 -23.80 26.03
C GLY A 87 -25.01 -23.55 25.08
N ALA A 88 -24.73 -23.20 23.82
CA ALA A 88 -25.60 -23.59 22.70
C ALA A 88 -24.85 -23.53 21.35
N THR A 89 -24.49 -24.72 20.85
CA THR A 89 -24.40 -25.09 19.42
C THR A 89 -23.70 -24.17 18.42
N LEU A 90 -22.47 -24.58 18.07
CA LEU A 90 -21.85 -24.40 16.76
C LEU A 90 -22.80 -24.85 15.63
N SER A 91 -23.52 -23.92 15.00
CA SER A 91 -24.05 -24.07 13.64
C SER A 91 -24.71 -22.77 13.18
N SER A 92 -23.94 -21.93 12.47
CA SER A 92 -24.47 -21.03 11.43
C SER A 92 -23.34 -20.20 10.80
N TYR A 93 -22.43 -20.87 10.10
CA TYR A 93 -21.52 -20.22 9.14
C TYR A 93 -21.74 -20.78 7.73
N THR A 94 -22.98 -20.71 7.25
CA THR A 94 -23.32 -20.86 5.84
C THR A 94 -24.52 -19.97 5.52
N ALA A 95 -24.28 -18.67 5.34
CA ALA A 95 -25.19 -17.76 4.65
C ALA A 95 -24.47 -16.46 4.24
N ALA A 96 -23.41 -16.58 3.44
CA ALA A 96 -23.15 -15.53 2.46
C ALA A 96 -24.27 -15.61 1.42
N GLY A 97 -25.17 -14.62 1.41
CA GLY A 97 -26.23 -14.52 0.39
C GLY A 97 -27.65 -14.91 0.82
N ARG A 98 -28.08 -14.61 2.05
CA ARG A 98 -29.52 -14.45 2.34
C ARG A 98 -29.85 -12.98 2.57
N THR A 99 -30.67 -12.48 1.65
CA THR A 99 -31.39 -11.23 1.67
C THR A 99 -31.75 -10.75 3.07
N ALA A 100 -31.55 -9.45 3.30
CA ALA A 100 -31.96 -8.70 4.47
C ALA A 100 -33.25 -9.24 5.10
N ASN A 101 -33.25 -9.41 6.42
CA ASN A 101 -34.49 -9.49 7.19
C ASN A 101 -35.31 -8.22 6.88
N ALA A 102 -36.33 -8.35 6.04
CA ALA A 102 -37.16 -7.28 5.51
C ALA A 102 -38.13 -6.67 6.56
N GLY A 103 -37.72 -6.62 7.83
CA GLY A 103 -38.52 -6.11 8.94
C GLY A 103 -37.70 -5.48 10.07
N ALA A 104 -36.39 -5.27 9.90
CA ALA A 104 -35.56 -4.59 10.89
C ALA A 104 -35.56 -3.07 10.62
N HIS A 105 -35.99 -2.27 11.59
CA HIS A 105 -35.94 -0.81 11.49
C HIS A 105 -34.48 -0.33 11.38
N PRO A 106 -34.18 0.67 10.52
CA PRO A 106 -32.82 1.17 10.36
C PRO A 106 -32.34 1.83 11.66
N ASN A 107 -31.18 1.39 12.15
CA ASN A 107 -30.54 1.85 13.39
C ASN A 107 -29.12 2.41 13.15
N ALA A 108 -28.71 2.58 11.89
CA ALA A 108 -27.40 3.12 11.55
C ALA A 108 -27.44 3.93 10.26
N ILE A 109 -26.45 4.80 10.08
CA ILE A 109 -26.23 5.51 8.82
C ILE A 109 -24.88 5.05 8.26
N ARG A 110 -24.88 4.50 7.05
CA ARG A 110 -23.63 4.26 6.30
C ARG A 110 -23.30 5.53 5.53
N ALA A 111 -22.19 6.17 5.86
CA ALA A 111 -21.77 7.39 5.18
C ALA A 111 -20.29 7.36 4.78
N GLY A 112 -19.96 7.97 3.64
CA GLY A 112 -18.59 8.07 3.17
C GLY A 112 -18.44 8.77 1.82
N PRO A 113 -17.21 8.92 1.29
CA PRO A 113 -15.96 8.40 1.84
C PRO A 113 -15.40 9.25 2.98
N VAL A 114 -14.89 8.58 4.01
CA VAL A 114 -14.13 9.15 5.12
C VAL A 114 -12.69 8.62 5.06
N VAL A 115 -11.70 9.47 5.30
CA VAL A 115 -10.29 9.07 5.25
C VAL A 115 -9.80 8.74 6.66
N LEU A 116 -9.11 7.62 6.81
CA LEU A 116 -8.55 7.15 8.07
C LEU A 116 -7.03 6.99 7.92
N TYR A 117 -6.28 7.67 8.79
CA TYR A 117 -4.84 7.50 8.92
C TYR A 117 -4.53 6.71 10.17
N ILE A 118 -4.08 5.46 10.00
CA ILE A 118 -3.63 4.62 11.10
C ILE A 118 -2.14 4.89 11.34
N THR A 119 -1.76 5.08 12.60
CA THR A 119 -0.37 5.29 12.98
C THR A 119 0.47 4.08 12.55
N GLY A 120 1.63 4.34 11.93
CA GLY A 120 2.48 3.29 11.39
C GLY A 120 2.15 2.82 9.97
N GLN A 121 1.04 3.30 9.37
CA GLN A 121 0.71 3.07 7.97
C GLN A 121 1.06 4.30 7.12
N SER A 122 1.59 4.09 5.91
CA SER A 122 1.89 5.17 4.96
C SER A 122 0.72 5.49 4.03
N ILE A 123 -0.18 4.53 3.81
CA ILE A 123 -1.31 4.64 2.89
C ILE A 123 -2.56 5.02 3.69
N PRO A 124 -3.31 6.07 3.28
CA PRO A 124 -4.60 6.37 3.87
C PRO A 124 -5.62 5.29 3.54
N VAL A 125 -6.40 4.90 4.53
CA VAL A 125 -7.53 3.98 4.37
C VAL A 125 -8.77 4.81 4.06
N ILE A 126 -9.58 4.36 3.10
CA ILE A 126 -10.83 5.04 2.73
C ILE A 126 -12.00 4.15 3.17
N LEU A 127 -12.85 4.71 4.03
CA LEU A 127 -13.94 3.98 4.67
C LEU A 127 -15.30 4.56 4.31
N ASN A 128 -16.29 3.68 4.29
CA ASN A 128 -17.71 4.02 4.37
C ASN A 128 -18.25 3.42 5.69
N PRO A 129 -17.86 3.97 6.86
CA PRO A 129 -18.15 3.37 8.15
C PRO A 129 -19.64 3.41 8.48
N LEU A 130 -20.03 2.63 9.47
CA LEU A 130 -21.37 2.66 10.06
C LEU A 130 -21.38 3.66 11.21
N PHE A 131 -22.20 4.69 11.09
CA PHE A 131 -22.47 5.68 12.13
C PHE A 131 -23.68 5.20 12.96
N VAL A 132 -23.45 4.86 14.23
CA VAL A 132 -24.44 4.22 15.11
C VAL A 132 -24.61 5.00 16.41
N GLN A 133 -25.81 5.00 17.00
CA GLN A 133 -26.00 5.60 18.32
C GLN A 133 -25.18 4.84 19.37
N PRO A 134 -24.50 5.52 20.31
CA PRO A 134 -23.68 4.84 21.32
C PRO A 134 -24.44 3.80 22.15
N GLU A 135 -25.71 4.06 22.44
CA GLU A 135 -26.60 3.20 23.23
C GLU A 135 -27.00 1.91 22.48
N GLU A 136 -27.21 1.99 21.17
CA GLU A 136 -27.69 0.87 20.36
C GLU A 136 -26.62 -0.19 20.12
N TRP A 137 -25.34 0.20 20.14
CA TRP A 137 -24.21 -0.70 19.93
C TRP A 137 -23.41 -1.00 21.20
N GLY A 138 -23.68 -0.27 22.30
CA GLY A 138 -22.89 -0.38 23.54
C GLY A 138 -21.48 0.19 23.42
N LEU A 139 -21.29 1.25 22.62
CA LEU A 139 -19.98 1.89 22.43
C LEU A 139 -19.49 2.62 23.69
N ALA A 140 -20.40 3.00 24.59
CA ALA A 140 -20.05 3.69 25.83
C ALA A 140 -19.72 2.66 26.93
N GLN A 141 -18.49 2.69 27.43
CA GLN A 141 -18.12 1.94 28.63
C GLN A 141 -18.58 2.67 29.89
N SER A 142 -18.72 1.93 31.01
CA SER A 142 -19.08 2.48 32.32
C SER A 142 -18.09 3.52 32.86
N SER A 143 -16.87 3.55 32.31
CA SER A 143 -15.80 4.51 32.61
C SER A 143 -15.90 5.84 31.85
N GLY A 144 -16.81 5.96 30.88
CA GLY A 144 -16.90 7.11 29.98
C GLY A 144 -15.96 7.03 28.77
N GLU A 145 -15.18 5.94 28.62
CA GLU A 145 -14.38 5.67 27.42
C GLU A 145 -15.26 5.09 26.29
N LEU A 146 -14.92 5.44 25.04
CA LEU A 146 -15.58 4.89 23.86
C LEU A 146 -14.82 3.64 23.39
N ASP A 147 -15.51 2.49 23.31
CA ASP A 147 -14.97 1.25 22.76
C ASP A 147 -14.96 1.30 21.24
N LEU A 148 -13.98 2.01 20.68
CA LEU A 148 -13.80 2.15 19.24
C LEU A 148 -12.97 1.01 18.67
N ARG A 149 -13.46 0.42 17.60
CA ARG A 149 -12.83 -0.73 16.95
C ARG A 149 -12.64 -0.51 15.46
N ILE A 150 -11.53 -1.01 14.94
CA ILE A 150 -11.22 -1.04 13.52
C ILE A 150 -11.61 -2.42 12.97
N GLY A 151 -12.46 -2.41 11.95
CA GLY A 151 -12.92 -3.62 11.27
C GLY A 151 -12.04 -4.07 10.12
N MET A 152 -12.47 -5.15 9.48
CA MET A 152 -11.82 -5.76 8.32
C MET A 152 -11.71 -4.80 7.14
N ASP A 153 -12.70 -3.93 6.93
CA ASP A 153 -12.70 -2.88 5.90
C ASP A 153 -11.43 -2.02 5.89
N ALA A 154 -10.92 -1.67 7.07
CA ALA A 154 -9.69 -0.90 7.23
C ALA A 154 -8.45 -1.79 7.24
N ILE A 155 -8.55 -3.00 7.81
CA ILE A 155 -7.43 -3.94 7.91
C ILE A 155 -6.98 -4.38 6.51
N GLU A 156 -7.91 -4.68 5.61
CA GLU A 156 -7.66 -5.11 4.21
C GLU A 156 -6.85 -4.09 3.40
N GLN A 157 -6.99 -2.80 3.73
CA GLN A 157 -6.30 -1.72 3.03
C GLN A 157 -4.90 -1.41 3.61
N CYS A 158 -4.52 -2.06 4.71
CA CYS A 158 -3.31 -1.76 5.48
C CYS A 158 -2.28 -2.89 5.45
N SER A 159 -1.06 -2.60 5.91
CA SER A 159 -0.10 -3.65 6.24
C SER A 159 -0.56 -4.52 7.44
N LEU A 160 -1.57 -4.09 8.20
CA LEU A 160 -2.25 -4.91 9.20
C LEU A 160 -2.87 -6.18 8.60
N TYR A 161 -3.18 -6.19 7.30
CA TYR A 161 -3.61 -7.41 6.61
C TYR A 161 -2.57 -8.55 6.70
N ALA A 162 -1.27 -8.23 6.77
CA ALA A 162 -0.24 -9.25 6.94
C ALA A 162 -0.33 -9.95 8.30
N GLU A 163 -0.86 -9.27 9.33
CA GLU A 163 -1.07 -9.83 10.68
C GLU A 163 -2.25 -10.80 10.75
N LEU A 164 -3.07 -10.88 9.69
CA LEU A 164 -4.13 -11.88 9.53
C LEU A 164 -3.64 -13.19 8.91
N ARG A 165 -2.38 -13.27 8.47
CA ARG A 165 -1.82 -14.50 7.89
C ARG A 165 -1.38 -15.46 9.00
N PRO A 166 -1.22 -16.77 8.73
CA PRO A 166 -0.73 -17.72 9.73
C PRO A 166 0.57 -17.24 10.38
N GLY A 167 0.56 -17.16 11.72
CA GLY A 167 1.65 -16.62 12.54
C GLY A 167 1.62 -15.12 12.82
N GLY A 168 0.70 -14.38 12.21
CA GLY A 168 0.42 -12.99 12.55
C GLY A 168 -0.37 -12.86 13.86
N LEU A 169 -0.32 -11.66 14.45
CA LEU A 169 -0.90 -11.39 15.77
C LEU A 169 -2.45 -11.43 15.81
N LEU A 170 -3.10 -11.27 14.66
CA LEU A 170 -4.56 -11.26 14.54
C LEU A 170 -5.11 -12.61 14.05
N TYR A 171 -4.26 -13.56 13.66
CA TYR A 171 -4.67 -14.83 13.07
C TYR A 171 -5.63 -15.61 13.97
N SER A 172 -5.35 -15.68 15.27
CA SER A 172 -6.18 -16.41 16.24
C SER A 172 -7.57 -15.82 16.43
N LYS A 173 -7.79 -14.56 16.03
CA LYS A 173 -9.08 -13.87 16.11
C LYS A 173 -9.97 -14.12 14.89
N LEU A 174 -9.46 -14.72 13.83
CA LEU A 174 -10.27 -15.09 12.67
C LEU A 174 -11.24 -16.23 13.00
N PRO A 175 -12.35 -16.38 12.27
CA PRO A 175 -13.23 -17.53 12.43
C PRO A 175 -12.54 -18.80 11.94
N HIS A 176 -12.09 -19.64 12.86
CA HIS A 176 -11.51 -20.97 12.58
C HIS A 176 -12.53 -22.08 12.79
N ALA A 177 -12.35 -23.23 12.14
CA ALA A 177 -13.23 -24.38 12.36
C ALA A 177 -13.05 -25.00 13.75
N SER A 178 -11.86 -24.85 14.35
CA SER A 178 -11.53 -25.35 15.68
C SER A 178 -10.50 -24.47 16.40
N LEU A 179 -10.50 -24.50 17.74
CA LEU A 179 -9.47 -23.82 18.54
C LEU A 179 -8.07 -24.42 18.33
N THR A 180 -8.00 -25.71 18.01
CA THR A 180 -6.76 -26.41 17.65
C THR A 180 -6.16 -25.89 16.35
N GLU A 181 -6.98 -25.53 15.36
CA GLU A 181 -6.53 -24.89 14.12
C GLU A 181 -6.08 -23.45 14.36
N ALA A 182 -6.81 -22.69 15.18
CA ALA A 182 -6.47 -21.31 15.51
C ALA A 182 -5.12 -21.16 16.24
N MET A 183 -4.73 -22.17 17.01
CA MET A 183 -3.52 -22.20 17.84
C MET A 183 -2.44 -23.14 17.30
N GLU A 184 -2.60 -23.66 16.07
CA GLU A 184 -1.60 -24.54 15.47
C GLU A 184 -0.24 -23.83 15.36
N PRO A 185 0.88 -24.51 15.67
CA PRO A 185 2.21 -23.95 15.47
C PRO A 185 2.40 -23.55 14.01
N VAL A 186 2.88 -22.32 13.79
CA VAL A 186 3.07 -21.74 12.45
C VAL A 186 3.88 -22.65 11.53
N GLN A 187 4.91 -23.31 12.07
CA GLN A 187 5.74 -24.24 11.30
C GLN A 187 4.96 -25.42 10.75
N ASP A 188 3.99 -25.94 11.49
CA ASP A 188 3.22 -27.11 11.07
C ASP A 188 2.20 -26.72 10.00
N THR A 189 1.54 -25.57 10.17
CA THR A 189 0.71 -24.96 9.11
C THR A 189 1.51 -24.75 7.82
N LEU A 190 2.72 -24.17 7.92
CA LEU A 190 3.57 -23.92 6.75
C LEU A 190 4.13 -25.22 6.13
N LYS A 191 4.44 -26.25 6.94
CA LYS A 191 4.85 -27.57 6.43
C LYS A 191 3.73 -28.24 5.64
N ARG A 192 2.47 -28.09 6.08
CA ARG A 192 1.29 -28.56 5.31
C ARG A 192 1.19 -27.86 3.96
N TYR A 193 1.58 -26.58 3.87
CA TYR A 193 1.68 -25.85 2.59
C TYR A 193 2.94 -26.16 1.78
N GLY A 194 3.87 -26.97 2.31
CA GLY A 194 5.06 -27.42 1.59
C GLY A 194 6.39 -26.85 2.08
N MET A 195 6.44 -26.10 3.19
CA MET A 195 7.71 -25.71 3.82
C MET A 195 8.49 -26.96 4.24
N LYS A 196 9.73 -27.10 3.77
CA LYS A 196 10.61 -28.24 4.09
C LYS A 196 11.81 -27.88 4.96
N CYS A 197 12.43 -26.73 4.67
CA CYS A 197 13.64 -26.24 5.34
C CYS A 197 13.50 -24.73 5.61
N GLY A 198 14.49 -24.15 6.29
CA GLY A 198 14.56 -22.71 6.54
C GLY A 198 14.77 -21.88 5.28
N LEU A 199 14.75 -20.55 5.44
CA LEU A 199 14.92 -19.61 4.32
C LEU A 199 16.30 -19.80 3.65
N ALA A 200 16.29 -20.21 2.39
CA ALA A 200 17.49 -20.43 1.57
C ALA A 200 18.56 -21.29 2.28
N GLU A 201 18.11 -22.32 3.00
CA GLU A 201 18.98 -23.27 3.69
C GLU A 201 19.66 -24.22 2.69
N SER A 202 18.91 -24.72 1.71
CA SER A 202 19.45 -25.56 0.64
C SER A 202 20.43 -24.77 -0.24
N PRO A 203 21.62 -25.32 -0.55
CA PRO A 203 22.59 -24.67 -1.44
C PRO A 203 22.08 -24.52 -2.88
N LEU A 204 20.98 -25.20 -3.24
CA LEU A 204 20.36 -25.11 -4.56
C LEU A 204 19.59 -23.78 -4.76
N VAL A 205 19.18 -23.11 -3.68
CA VAL A 205 18.42 -21.86 -3.75
C VAL A 205 19.36 -20.68 -3.50
N PRO A 206 19.47 -19.71 -4.42
CA PRO A 206 20.29 -18.53 -4.20
C PRO A 206 19.89 -17.77 -2.94
N ARG A 207 20.88 -17.31 -2.17
CA ARG A 207 20.64 -16.59 -0.93
C ARG A 207 20.01 -15.23 -1.21
N PRO A 208 19.00 -14.80 -0.41
CA PRO A 208 18.13 -13.68 -0.76
C PRO A 208 18.87 -12.35 -0.88
N TRP A 209 19.93 -12.13 -0.09
CA TRP A 209 20.72 -10.90 -0.12
C TRP A 209 21.58 -10.74 -1.37
N THR A 210 21.71 -11.78 -2.21
CA THR A 210 22.44 -11.69 -3.49
C THR A 210 21.55 -11.30 -4.66
N ARG A 211 20.23 -11.13 -4.44
CA ARG A 211 19.25 -10.80 -5.47
C ARG A 211 19.56 -9.48 -6.18
N MET A 212 19.97 -8.47 -5.43
CA MET A 212 20.39 -7.17 -5.95
C MET A 212 21.82 -6.91 -5.51
N ARG A 213 22.77 -7.04 -6.44
CA ARG A 213 24.21 -6.88 -6.15
C ARG A 213 24.68 -5.45 -6.29
N TYR A 214 24.18 -4.76 -7.32
CA TYR A 214 24.54 -3.39 -7.63
C TYR A 214 23.29 -2.52 -7.68
N MET A 215 23.40 -1.32 -7.12
CA MET A 215 22.42 -0.26 -7.25
C MET A 215 23.04 0.83 -8.12
N PHE A 216 22.51 1.03 -9.33
CA PHE A 216 23.04 2.04 -10.24
C PHE A 216 22.45 3.40 -9.87
N ILE A 217 23.29 4.26 -9.30
CA ILE A 217 22.95 5.64 -8.93
C ILE A 217 23.96 6.55 -9.63
N ASP A 218 23.51 7.23 -10.68
CA ASP A 218 24.37 7.96 -11.62
C ASP A 218 25.29 8.96 -10.91
N GLU A 219 24.75 9.76 -10.00
CA GLU A 219 25.49 10.77 -9.23
C GLU A 219 26.64 10.18 -8.39
N LEU A 220 26.57 8.92 -7.99
CA LEU A 220 27.55 8.32 -7.07
C LEU A 220 28.74 7.67 -7.77
N GLN A 221 28.63 7.24 -9.02
CA GLN A 221 29.63 6.35 -9.63
C GLN A 221 30.22 6.83 -10.95
N ARG A 222 29.43 7.45 -11.84
CA ARG A 222 29.88 7.78 -13.21
C ARG A 222 29.32 9.11 -13.75
N GLY A 223 28.44 9.77 -13.01
CA GLY A 223 27.76 10.98 -13.45
C GLY A 223 26.59 10.68 -14.40
N PRO A 224 25.88 11.72 -14.84
CA PRO A 224 24.70 11.58 -15.69
C PRO A 224 25.08 11.08 -17.09
N LYS A 225 24.09 10.45 -17.73
CA LYS A 225 24.13 10.05 -19.14
C LYS A 225 23.99 11.26 -20.06
N MET A 226 24.74 11.29 -21.15
CA MET A 226 24.51 12.23 -22.25
C MET A 226 23.22 11.83 -22.97
N THR A 227 22.25 12.74 -23.03
CA THR A 227 20.94 12.48 -23.64
C THR A 227 20.77 13.28 -24.92
N GLU A 228 20.69 12.57 -26.04
CA GLU A 228 20.42 13.12 -27.37
C GLU A 228 19.13 12.53 -27.92
N PHE A 229 18.59 13.14 -28.99
CA PHE A 229 17.46 12.57 -29.70
C PHE A 229 17.51 12.88 -31.20
N VAL A 230 17.02 11.92 -32.00
CA VAL A 230 16.76 12.09 -33.42
C VAL A 230 15.28 11.83 -33.65
N GLY A 231 14.54 12.90 -33.97
CA GLY A 231 13.10 12.92 -34.10
C GLY A 231 12.53 14.29 -33.74
N TYR A 232 11.21 14.38 -33.59
CA TYR A 232 10.55 15.66 -33.33
C TYR A 232 10.83 16.24 -31.93
N ASN A 233 10.95 15.39 -30.91
CA ASN A 233 11.23 15.82 -29.54
C ASN A 233 11.91 14.68 -28.75
N PRO A 234 12.44 14.96 -27.54
CA PRO A 234 13.11 13.94 -26.72
C PRO A 234 12.26 12.73 -26.33
N ARG A 235 10.92 12.86 -26.35
CA ARG A 235 10.00 11.79 -25.97
C ARG A 235 9.56 10.91 -27.15
N SER A 236 9.57 11.46 -28.37
CA SER A 236 9.14 10.77 -29.59
C SER A 236 10.29 10.34 -30.50
N GLY A 237 11.47 10.95 -30.33
CA GLY A 237 12.67 10.59 -31.05
C GLY A 237 13.39 9.38 -30.45
N THR A 238 14.30 8.80 -31.23
CA THR A 238 15.22 7.78 -30.73
C THR A 238 16.47 8.44 -30.14
N GLN A 239 17.05 7.84 -29.10
CA GLN A 239 18.34 8.26 -28.57
C GLN A 239 19.51 7.89 -29.49
N TRP A 240 19.29 6.97 -30.43
CA TRP A 240 20.30 6.53 -31.37
C TRP A 240 20.46 7.50 -32.54
N ARG A 241 21.70 7.90 -32.80
CA ARG A 241 22.07 8.45 -34.11
C ARG A 241 22.07 7.36 -35.18
N PHE A 242 22.03 7.77 -36.44
CA PHE A 242 22.19 6.83 -37.55
C PHE A 242 23.65 6.35 -37.67
N SER A 243 23.83 5.09 -38.04
CA SER A 243 25.16 4.47 -38.14
C SER A 243 25.95 4.88 -39.39
N GLN A 244 27.24 4.51 -39.43
CA GLN A 244 28.16 4.77 -40.55
C GLN A 244 27.69 4.23 -41.91
N HIS A 245 26.72 3.31 -41.93
CA HIS A 245 26.23 2.69 -43.17
C HIS A 245 25.28 3.59 -43.96
N THR A 246 24.80 4.68 -43.36
CA THR A 246 23.94 5.68 -44.00
C THR A 246 24.56 6.22 -45.28
N LYS A 247 23.79 6.23 -46.36
CA LYS A 247 24.25 6.65 -47.70
C LYS A 247 25.00 7.98 -47.69
N TYR A 248 24.48 8.96 -46.94
CA TYR A 248 25.01 10.32 -46.88
C TYR A 248 26.29 10.48 -46.06
N PHE A 249 26.67 9.49 -45.25
CA PHE A 249 27.83 9.58 -44.37
C PHE A 249 29.09 8.96 -44.99
N ARG A 250 28.96 7.97 -45.89
CA ARG A 250 30.08 7.18 -46.41
C ARG A 250 31.19 8.03 -47.06
N THR A 251 30.84 9.01 -47.89
CA THR A 251 31.83 9.89 -48.54
C THR A 251 32.57 10.76 -47.53
N GLY A 252 31.86 11.28 -46.52
CA GLY A 252 32.46 12.08 -45.45
C GLY A 252 33.39 11.25 -44.56
N ILE A 253 32.94 10.07 -44.13
CA ILE A 253 33.73 9.10 -43.34
C ILE A 253 35.00 8.67 -44.10
N TRP A 254 34.90 8.43 -45.41
CA TRP A 254 36.05 8.13 -46.25
C TRP A 254 37.09 9.25 -46.24
N ARG A 255 36.67 10.51 -46.46
CA ARG A 255 37.57 11.67 -46.40
C ARG A 255 38.20 11.81 -45.01
N GLU A 256 37.41 11.63 -43.97
CA GLU A 256 37.83 11.67 -42.55
C GLU A 256 38.88 10.60 -42.23
N THR A 257 38.83 9.45 -42.91
CA THR A 257 39.80 8.36 -42.75
C THR A 257 41.11 8.66 -43.48
N ILE A 258 41.03 9.18 -44.71
CA ILE A 258 42.21 9.44 -45.56
C ILE A 258 42.97 10.69 -45.11
N ARG A 259 42.26 11.79 -44.84
CA ARG A 259 42.83 13.06 -44.36
C ARG A 259 42.47 13.25 -42.91
N ARG A 260 43.03 12.39 -42.06
CA ARG A 260 42.67 12.30 -40.64
C ARG A 260 43.04 13.55 -39.84
N ASN A 261 44.04 14.31 -40.25
CA ASN A 261 44.48 15.47 -39.47
C ASN A 261 43.71 16.74 -39.85
N ASP A 262 43.15 16.79 -41.06
CA ASP A 262 42.36 17.92 -41.54
C ASP A 262 40.91 17.83 -41.03
N MET A 263 40.26 18.99 -40.95
CA MET A 263 38.81 19.06 -40.75
C MET A 263 38.12 18.82 -42.10
N ASN A 264 37.18 17.87 -42.14
CA ASN A 264 36.45 17.54 -43.37
C ASN A 264 34.98 17.91 -43.25
N ASP A 265 34.46 18.61 -44.26
CA ASP A 265 33.03 18.96 -44.34
C ASP A 265 32.15 17.75 -44.66
N GLY A 266 30.95 17.71 -44.08
CA GLY A 266 29.92 16.73 -44.41
C GLY A 266 28.91 16.44 -43.29
N LEU A 267 27.85 15.70 -43.63
CA LEU A 267 26.83 15.27 -42.67
C LEU A 267 27.29 14.09 -41.79
N HIS A 268 28.47 13.50 -42.04
CA HIS A 268 28.98 12.35 -41.29
C HIS A 268 29.21 12.64 -39.80
N ALA A 269 29.35 13.91 -39.42
CA ALA A 269 29.42 14.34 -38.01
C ALA A 269 28.14 14.00 -37.21
N HIS A 270 26.99 13.85 -37.87
CA HIS A 270 25.73 13.44 -37.23
C HIS A 270 25.60 11.91 -37.10
N SER A 271 26.57 11.15 -37.58
CA SER A 271 26.58 9.70 -37.41
C SER A 271 26.97 9.30 -35.98
N SER A 272 26.69 8.06 -35.60
CA SER A 272 27.21 7.50 -34.34
C SER A 272 28.73 7.29 -34.36
N TRP A 273 29.33 7.22 -35.56
CA TRP A 273 30.77 7.02 -35.76
C TRP A 273 31.50 8.35 -35.94
N GLN A 274 32.67 8.48 -35.31
CA GLN A 274 33.54 9.65 -35.48
C GLN A 274 35.01 9.31 -35.22
N LYS A 275 35.89 10.25 -35.59
CA LYS A 275 37.35 10.12 -35.50
C LYS A 275 37.87 9.92 -34.07
N SER A 276 37.20 10.50 -33.07
CA SER A 276 37.59 10.38 -31.67
C SER A 276 37.36 8.95 -31.15
N PRO A 277 38.15 8.46 -30.17
CA PRO A 277 37.90 7.16 -29.55
C PRO A 277 36.51 7.06 -28.91
N GLN A 278 36.05 8.14 -28.26
CA GLN A 278 34.71 8.24 -27.70
C GLN A 278 33.66 8.36 -28.81
N GLN A 279 32.85 7.31 -29.00
CA GLN A 279 31.77 7.29 -29.99
C GLN A 279 30.48 7.93 -29.46
N ALA A 280 29.62 8.38 -30.38
CA ALA A 280 28.32 8.98 -30.06
C ALA A 280 27.23 7.91 -30.05
N VAL A 281 27.19 7.15 -28.95
CA VAL A 281 26.15 6.15 -28.64
C VAL A 281 25.35 6.59 -27.42
N PRO A 282 24.13 6.07 -27.20
CA PRO A 282 23.35 6.41 -26.02
C PRO A 282 24.07 6.07 -24.72
N GLU A 283 23.68 6.78 -23.65
CA GLU A 283 24.10 6.51 -22.27
C GLU A 283 25.60 6.72 -21.96
N VAL A 284 26.31 7.49 -22.78
CA VAL A 284 27.69 7.89 -22.49
C VAL A 284 27.73 8.77 -21.23
N SER A 285 28.49 8.35 -20.23
CA SER A 285 28.72 9.12 -19.01
C SER A 285 29.77 10.22 -19.23
N PHE A 286 29.34 11.35 -19.77
CA PHE A 286 30.23 12.42 -20.23
C PHE A 286 30.88 13.25 -19.11
N LEU A 287 30.33 13.20 -17.90
CA LEU A 287 30.93 13.82 -16.70
C LEU A 287 31.76 12.84 -15.87
N ALA A 288 32.00 11.64 -16.39
CA ALA A 288 32.82 10.67 -15.70
C ALA A 288 34.28 11.17 -15.58
N PRO A 289 34.96 10.93 -14.44
CA PRO A 289 36.37 11.33 -14.29
C PRO A 289 37.34 10.64 -15.26
N TYR A 290 36.97 9.44 -15.75
CA TYR A 290 37.79 8.65 -16.65
C TYR A 290 37.00 8.31 -17.93
N PRO A 291 37.56 8.60 -19.13
CA PRO A 291 36.99 8.25 -20.44
C PRO A 291 36.82 6.75 -20.66
#